data_AF-A0PJ59-F1
#
_entry.id   AF-A0PJ59-F1
#
_cell.length_a   1.000
_cell.length_b   1.000
_cell.length_c   1.000
_cell.angle_alpha   90.00
_cell.angle_beta   90.00
_cell.angle_gamma   90.00
#
_symmetry.space_group_name_H-M   'P 1'
#
loop_
_entity.id
_entity.type
_entity.pdbx_description
1 polymer ?
#
loop_
_entity_poly.entity_id
_entity_poly.type
_entity_poly.pdbx_seq_one_letter_code
_entity_poly.pdbx_strand_id
1 'polypeptide(L)'
;GGFSAPQSEHGPRTLDNLINPPLNLQETQVTIEEITPLVPPQSGDKGQEDLTSYFLEALLKYIVIQVKSLEWKNKENQERGFSFLFSHFKKYYLPYIFPNICKENSLYHPILDIPQMRPKPHYVVIKKDAETNEAIYCTKEPFIKARVIVIRWLVSFWLEPKPHTGPHIPGMEGEVLPKNIQRAAASLVSREESKNDNADKTDRTTEPEQSHSNTSTLTEREPSSSSLCSIDEEHLTDIEIVRRVFSSKRSNVNFVTEIFRQAFLLPICEAAAMRKVVKVYQEWIQQEEKPLFMQEPEEIVITSSDLPCIENVTDHDISMEEGEKREEENGTNTADHVRNSSWAKNGSYQGALHNASEEATEQNIRAGTQAVLQVFIINSSNIFLLEPANEIKNLLDEHTDMCKRILNIYRYMVVQVSMDKKTWEQMLLVLLRVTESVLKMPSQAFLQFQGKKNMTLAGRLAGPLFQTLIVAWIKANLNVYISRELWDDLLSVLSSLTYWEELATEWSLTMETLTKVLARNLYSLDLSDLPLDKLSEQKQKKKKKK
;
A
#
# COMPACT_ATOMS: atom_id res chain seq x y z
N GLY A 1 -58.24 22.55 21.97
CA GLY A 1 -56.83 22.14 22.08
C GLY A 1 -56.59 21.06 21.05
N GLY A 2 -55.84 21.35 20.00
CA GLY A 2 -55.53 20.40 18.93
C GLY A 2 -54.22 19.67 19.21
N PHE A 3 -54.18 18.36 18.99
CA PHE A 3 -52.95 17.58 19.05
C PHE A 3 -51.96 18.05 17.99
N SER A 4 -50.68 18.13 18.34
CA SER A 4 -49.60 18.47 17.40
C SER A 4 -49.33 17.31 16.44
N ALA A 5 -49.07 17.62 15.17
CA ALA A 5 -48.81 16.59 14.15
C ALA A 5 -47.50 15.82 14.43
N PRO A 6 -47.45 14.51 14.15
CA PRO A 6 -46.24 13.71 14.33
C PRO A 6 -45.11 14.19 13.42
N GLN A 7 -43.90 14.30 13.98
CA GLN A 7 -42.69 14.76 13.30
C GLN A 7 -41.99 13.57 12.59
N SER A 8 -41.43 13.81 11.40
CA SER A 8 -40.53 12.89 10.70
C SER A 8 -39.22 13.60 10.35
N GLU A 9 -38.20 12.88 9.86
CA GLU A 9 -36.92 13.47 9.41
C GLU A 9 -37.07 14.57 8.35
N HIS A 10 -38.23 14.62 7.67
CA HIS A 10 -38.56 15.60 6.63
C HIS A 10 -39.59 16.65 7.09
N GLY A 11 -39.86 16.75 8.40
CA GLY A 11 -40.80 17.71 9.00
C GLY A 11 -42.16 17.11 9.43
N PRO A 12 -43.13 17.96 9.82
CA PRO A 12 -44.42 17.52 10.37
C PRO A 12 -45.29 16.84 9.31
N ARG A 13 -45.81 15.64 9.62
CA ARG A 13 -46.71 14.89 8.74
C ARG A 13 -48.15 15.41 8.85
N THR A 14 -48.47 16.40 8.05
CA THR A 14 -49.85 16.87 7.82
C THR A 14 -50.48 16.16 6.61
N LEU A 15 -51.81 16.11 6.55
CA LEU A 15 -52.54 15.52 5.42
C LEU A 15 -52.17 16.20 4.09
N ASP A 16 -51.93 17.51 4.11
CA ASP A 16 -51.47 18.29 2.96
C ASP A 16 -50.11 17.82 2.41
N ASN A 17 -49.17 17.45 3.28
CA ASN A 17 -47.84 16.94 2.88
C ASN A 17 -47.89 15.53 2.26
N LEU A 18 -48.95 14.76 2.55
CA LEU A 18 -49.16 13.43 1.97
C LEU A 18 -49.89 13.50 0.62
N ILE A 19 -50.75 14.50 0.43
CA ILE A 19 -51.54 14.67 -0.81
C ILE A 19 -50.74 15.44 -1.87
N ASN A 20 -49.88 16.37 -1.44
CA ASN A 20 -49.02 17.15 -2.33
C ASN A 20 -47.55 17.01 -1.91
N PRO A 21 -46.87 15.89 -2.23
CA PRO A 21 -45.43 15.80 -2.00
C PRO A 21 -44.74 16.92 -2.79
N PRO A 22 -43.82 17.70 -2.19
CA PRO A 22 -43.07 18.69 -2.93
C PRO A 22 -42.26 17.95 -4.00
N LEU A 23 -42.51 18.29 -5.27
CA LEU A 23 -41.76 17.75 -6.41
C LEU A 23 -40.29 18.12 -6.24
N ASN A 24 -39.51 17.21 -5.67
CA ASN A 24 -38.07 17.33 -5.57
C ASN A 24 -37.50 16.95 -6.94
N LEU A 25 -37.24 17.96 -7.78
CA LEU A 25 -36.66 17.84 -9.12
C LEU A 25 -35.19 17.33 -9.12
N GLN A 26 -34.78 16.56 -8.12
CA GLN A 26 -33.46 15.94 -8.02
C GLN A 26 -33.46 14.43 -8.27
N GLU A 27 -34.61 13.75 -8.27
CA GLU A 27 -34.71 12.32 -8.58
C GLU A 27 -34.93 12.07 -10.07
N THR A 28 -33.92 12.36 -10.88
CA THR A 28 -33.78 11.73 -12.21
C THR A 28 -32.40 11.10 -12.42
N GLN A 29 -31.60 11.01 -11.36
CA GLN A 29 -30.44 10.11 -11.34
C GLN A 29 -30.85 8.84 -10.61
N VAL A 30 -30.75 7.71 -11.30
CA VAL A 30 -30.77 6.39 -10.68
C VAL A 30 -29.57 6.34 -9.72
N THR A 31 -29.80 6.64 -8.45
CA THR A 31 -28.83 6.41 -7.37
C THR A 31 -28.90 4.93 -7.00
N ILE A 32 -27.74 4.31 -6.78
CA ILE A 32 -27.68 2.94 -6.28
C ILE A 32 -28.30 2.96 -4.88
N GLU A 33 -29.46 2.32 -4.73
CA GLU A 33 -30.11 2.15 -3.43
C GLU A 33 -29.16 1.38 -2.50
N GLU A 34 -28.93 1.92 -1.30
CA GLU A 34 -28.06 1.29 -0.30
C GLU A 34 -28.68 -0.05 0.10
N ILE A 35 -27.89 -1.14 0.07
CA ILE A 35 -28.38 -2.48 0.37
C ILE A 35 -28.76 -2.54 1.85
N THR A 36 -30.03 -2.30 2.15
CA THR A 36 -30.57 -2.44 3.50
C THR A 36 -30.89 -3.91 3.78
N PRO A 37 -30.58 -4.43 4.98
CA PRO A 37 -30.92 -5.79 5.34
C PRO A 37 -32.44 -5.99 5.28
N LEU A 38 -32.89 -7.02 4.55
CA LEU A 38 -34.30 -7.39 4.42
C LEU A 38 -34.97 -7.74 5.75
N VAL A 39 -34.17 -8.00 6.79
CA VAL A 39 -34.64 -8.39 8.12
C VAL A 39 -34.06 -7.41 9.14
N PRO A 40 -34.88 -6.74 9.96
CA PRO A 40 -34.39 -5.87 11.02
C PRO A 40 -33.60 -6.67 12.06
N PRO A 41 -32.55 -6.08 12.66
CA PRO A 41 -31.77 -6.75 13.70
C PRO A 41 -32.67 -7.18 14.87
N GLN A 42 -32.49 -8.41 15.35
CA GLN A 42 -33.26 -8.92 16.49
C GLN A 42 -32.86 -8.17 17.77
N SER A 43 -33.84 -7.88 18.63
CA SER A 43 -33.66 -7.12 19.87
C SER A 43 -32.54 -7.72 20.74
N GLY A 44 -31.40 -7.02 20.81
CA GLY A 44 -30.19 -7.44 21.55
C GLY A 44 -28.90 -7.34 20.74
N ASP A 45 -28.97 -7.32 19.40
CA ASP A 45 -27.80 -7.09 18.56
C ASP A 45 -27.43 -5.59 18.58
N LYS A 46 -26.21 -5.26 19.01
CA LYS A 46 -25.67 -3.91 18.78
C LYS A 46 -25.56 -3.77 17.25
N GLY A 47 -26.43 -2.94 16.65
CA GLY A 47 -26.37 -2.67 15.22
C GLY A 47 -24.95 -2.25 14.84
N GLN A 48 -24.30 -3.01 13.97
CA GLN A 48 -23.02 -2.60 13.40
C GLN A 48 -23.30 -1.38 12.52
N GLU A 49 -22.69 -0.23 12.85
CA GLU A 49 -22.90 1.04 12.11
C GLU A 49 -22.48 0.95 10.64
N ASP A 50 -21.64 -0.04 10.28
CA ASP A 50 -21.13 -0.25 8.92
C ASP A 50 -21.06 -1.74 8.57
N LEU A 51 -22.20 -2.26 8.08
CA LEU A 51 -22.34 -3.66 7.68
C LEU A 51 -21.37 -4.06 6.56
N THR A 52 -21.10 -3.15 5.61
CA THR A 52 -20.19 -3.41 4.49
C THR A 52 -18.78 -3.68 5.00
N SER A 53 -18.29 -2.82 5.88
CA SER A 53 -16.98 -2.98 6.53
C SER A 53 -16.92 -4.27 7.34
N TYR A 54 -17.94 -4.56 8.14
CA TYR A 54 -18.02 -5.77 8.95
C TYR A 54 -17.94 -7.05 8.12
N PHE A 55 -18.77 -7.18 7.08
CA PHE A 55 -18.78 -8.39 6.24
C PHE A 55 -17.50 -8.52 5.39
N LEU A 56 -16.90 -7.40 4.96
CA LEU A 56 -15.63 -7.44 4.24
C LEU A 56 -14.48 -7.91 5.14
N GLU A 57 -14.40 -7.42 6.38
CA GLU A 57 -13.40 -7.88 7.35
C GLU A 57 -13.56 -9.38 7.62
N ALA A 58 -14.80 -9.84 7.83
CA ALA A 58 -15.09 -11.26 8.02
C ALA A 58 -14.67 -12.08 6.79
N LEU A 59 -15.02 -11.64 5.58
CA LEU A 59 -14.64 -12.31 4.34
C LEU A 59 -13.12 -12.47 4.23
N LEU A 60 -12.36 -11.38 4.42
CA LEU A 60 -10.90 -11.40 4.32
C LEU A 60 -10.25 -12.27 5.42
N LYS A 61 -10.79 -12.25 6.63
CA LYS A 61 -10.35 -13.11 7.75
C LYS A 61 -10.57 -14.58 7.41
N TYR A 62 -11.76 -14.95 6.95
CA TYR A 62 -12.10 -16.35 6.68
C TYR A 62 -11.52 -16.90 5.38
N ILE A 63 -11.20 -16.07 4.37
CA ILE A 63 -10.42 -16.52 3.19
C ILE A 63 -9.09 -17.14 3.62
N VAL A 64 -8.48 -16.65 4.69
CA VAL A 64 -7.21 -17.16 5.22
C VAL A 64 -7.43 -18.35 6.15
N ILE A 65 -8.28 -18.18 7.17
CA ILE A 65 -8.48 -19.19 8.22
C ILE A 65 -9.06 -20.49 7.65
N GLN A 66 -10.02 -20.41 6.73
CA GLN A 66 -10.70 -21.61 6.21
C GLN A 66 -9.79 -22.50 5.37
N VAL A 67 -8.73 -21.95 4.78
CA VAL A 67 -7.78 -22.77 4.02
C VAL A 67 -7.05 -23.73 4.94
N LYS A 68 -6.80 -23.35 6.19
CA LYS A 68 -6.10 -24.21 7.16
C LYS A 68 -7.04 -25.12 7.96
N SER A 69 -8.31 -24.74 8.09
CA SER A 69 -9.31 -25.59 8.78
C SER A 69 -9.66 -26.85 7.99
N LEU A 70 -9.28 -26.93 6.71
CA LEU A 70 -9.49 -28.09 5.84
C LEU A 70 -8.33 -29.08 5.93
N GLU A 71 -8.65 -30.37 5.93
CA GLU A 71 -7.66 -31.43 5.79
C GLU A 71 -7.26 -31.57 4.32
N TRP A 72 -5.98 -31.36 4.02
CA TRP A 72 -5.44 -31.45 2.66
C TRP A 72 -4.56 -32.68 2.50
N LYS A 73 -4.78 -33.41 1.39
CA LYS A 73 -3.91 -34.53 1.01
C LYS A 73 -2.44 -34.13 0.80
N ASN A 74 -2.21 -32.93 0.23
CA ASN A 74 -0.88 -32.37 -0.01
C ASN A 74 -0.79 -30.97 0.61
N LYS A 75 0.32 -30.64 1.27
CA LYS A 75 0.52 -29.31 1.90
C LYS A 75 0.45 -28.14 0.91
N GLU A 76 0.94 -28.33 -0.33
CA GLU A 76 0.83 -27.34 -1.42
C GLU A 76 -0.63 -26.92 -1.71
N ASN A 77 -1.61 -27.76 -1.37
CA ASN A 77 -3.00 -27.44 -1.61
C ASN A 77 -3.51 -26.34 -0.66
N GLN A 78 -2.84 -26.06 0.45
CA GLN A 78 -3.13 -24.88 1.27
C GLN A 78 -2.87 -23.60 0.47
N GLU A 79 -1.69 -23.45 -0.13
CA GLU A 79 -1.35 -22.30 -0.97
C GLU A 79 -2.29 -22.18 -2.19
N ARG A 80 -2.61 -23.31 -2.85
CA ARG A 80 -3.57 -23.35 -3.96
C ARG A 80 -4.99 -23.00 -3.52
N GLY A 81 -5.42 -23.47 -2.35
CA GLY A 81 -6.74 -23.17 -1.78
C GLY A 81 -6.91 -21.68 -1.48
N PHE A 82 -5.90 -21.06 -0.85
CA PHE A 82 -5.89 -19.61 -0.67
C PHE A 82 -5.89 -18.87 -2.01
N SER A 83 -5.04 -19.26 -2.95
CA SER A 83 -4.98 -18.66 -4.29
C SER A 83 -6.34 -18.73 -5.01
N PHE A 84 -7.05 -19.86 -4.89
CA PHE A 84 -8.38 -20.04 -5.43
C PHE A 84 -9.39 -19.07 -4.82
N LEU A 85 -9.51 -19.01 -3.49
CA LEU A 85 -10.45 -18.10 -2.81
C LEU A 85 -10.10 -16.63 -3.09
N PHE A 86 -8.82 -16.30 -3.06
CA PHE A 86 -8.34 -14.96 -3.33
C PHE A 86 -8.59 -14.53 -4.78
N SER A 87 -8.51 -15.44 -5.75
CA SER A 87 -8.86 -15.15 -7.15
C SER A 87 -10.34 -14.75 -7.30
N HIS A 88 -11.24 -15.36 -6.51
CA HIS A 88 -12.66 -14.99 -6.48
C HIS A 88 -12.86 -13.63 -5.85
N PHE A 89 -12.15 -13.34 -4.76
CA PHE A 89 -12.13 -12.00 -4.16
C PHE A 89 -11.68 -10.94 -5.19
N LYS A 90 -10.57 -11.19 -5.89
CA LYS A 90 -10.06 -10.31 -6.96
C LYS A 90 -11.07 -10.10 -8.08
N LYS A 91 -11.80 -11.15 -8.46
CA LYS A 91 -12.77 -11.09 -9.57
C LYS A 91 -14.03 -10.30 -9.19
N TYR A 92 -14.58 -10.55 -8.00
CA TYR A 92 -15.94 -10.08 -7.65
C TYR A 92 -15.96 -8.83 -6.78
N TYR A 93 -14.93 -8.57 -5.96
CA TYR A 93 -14.94 -7.46 -5.00
C TYR A 93 -13.97 -6.35 -5.39
N LEU A 94 -12.77 -6.72 -5.86
CA LEU A 94 -11.70 -5.77 -6.11
C LEU A 94 -12.06 -4.63 -7.08
N PRO A 95 -12.78 -4.85 -8.21
CA PRO A 95 -13.15 -3.77 -9.12
C PRO A 95 -14.04 -2.70 -8.48
N TYR A 96 -14.82 -3.06 -7.46
CA TYR A 96 -15.69 -2.13 -6.73
C TYR A 96 -14.94 -1.39 -5.63
N ILE A 97 -14.02 -2.07 -4.94
CA ILE A 97 -13.22 -1.46 -3.87
C ILE A 97 -12.17 -0.51 -4.46
N PHE A 98 -11.48 -0.94 -5.52
CA PHE A 98 -10.43 -0.18 -6.21
C PHE A 98 -10.75 -0.04 -7.71
N PRO A 99 -11.66 0.88 -8.08
CA PRO A 99 -12.04 1.07 -9.48
C PRO A 99 -10.88 1.57 -10.36
N ASN A 100 -9.91 2.27 -9.75
CA ASN A 100 -8.75 2.86 -10.42
C ASN A 100 -7.48 2.02 -10.25
N ILE A 101 -7.61 0.69 -10.13
CA ILE A 101 -6.46 -0.21 -10.05
C ILE A 101 -5.77 -0.29 -11.42
N CYS A 102 -4.49 0.06 -11.47
CA CYS A 102 -3.71 0.03 -12.70
C CYS A 102 -3.14 -1.38 -12.89
N LYS A 103 -3.41 -2.02 -14.04
CA LYS A 103 -2.90 -3.37 -14.33
C LYS A 103 -1.53 -3.32 -15.02
N GLU A 104 -1.20 -2.16 -15.58
CA GLU A 104 0.03 -1.87 -16.30
C GLU A 104 1.19 -1.57 -15.34
N ASN A 105 0.88 -1.18 -14.09
CA ASN A 105 1.89 -0.94 -13.07
C ASN A 105 2.61 -2.25 -12.73
N SER A 106 3.92 -2.27 -13.00
CA SER A 106 4.78 -3.42 -12.73
C SER A 106 5.98 -3.02 -11.89
N LEU A 107 6.31 -3.81 -10.88
CA LEU A 107 7.56 -3.67 -10.14
C LEU A 107 8.77 -3.97 -11.03
N TYR A 108 8.62 -4.86 -12.01
CA TYR A 108 9.69 -5.32 -12.89
C TYR A 108 9.96 -4.34 -14.04
N HIS A 109 8.97 -3.54 -14.39
CA HIS A 109 9.05 -2.47 -15.39
C HIS A 109 8.34 -1.23 -14.84
N PRO A 110 8.93 -0.53 -13.86
CA PRO A 110 8.26 0.56 -13.18
C PRO A 110 8.11 1.78 -14.09
N ILE A 111 6.92 2.39 -14.06
CA ILE A 111 6.67 3.71 -14.64
C ILE A 111 7.20 4.74 -13.65
N LEU A 112 8.22 5.49 -14.06
CA LEU A 112 8.96 6.42 -13.19
C LEU A 112 8.58 7.89 -13.43
N ASP A 113 7.40 8.11 -14.00
CA ASP A 113 6.86 9.45 -14.18
C ASP A 113 6.44 10.02 -12.83
N ILE A 114 6.91 11.23 -12.53
CA ILE A 114 6.60 11.88 -11.26
C ILE A 114 5.12 12.29 -11.27
N PRO A 115 4.34 11.94 -10.23
CA PRO A 115 2.93 12.29 -10.15
C PRO A 115 2.68 13.80 -10.25
N GLN A 116 1.47 14.16 -10.67
CA GLN A 116 1.01 15.54 -10.64
C GLN A 116 0.41 15.90 -9.28
N MET A 117 0.25 17.21 -9.04
CA MET A 117 -0.41 17.73 -7.85
C MET A 117 -1.86 17.26 -7.81
N ARG A 118 -2.24 16.59 -6.72
CA ARG A 118 -3.61 16.14 -6.47
C ARG A 118 -4.39 17.22 -5.72
N PRO A 119 -5.62 17.53 -6.14
CA PRO A 119 -6.45 18.52 -5.47
C PRO A 119 -6.84 18.06 -4.07
N LYS A 120 -7.11 19.02 -3.19
CA LYS A 120 -7.55 18.74 -1.82
C LYS A 120 -8.93 18.05 -1.83
N PRO A 121 -9.08 16.89 -1.18
CA PRO A 121 -10.37 16.23 -1.04
C PRO A 121 -11.37 17.08 -0.26
N HIS A 122 -12.66 16.93 -0.55
CA HIS A 122 -13.70 17.58 0.23
C HIS A 122 -13.96 16.83 1.54
N TYR A 123 -13.45 17.38 2.65
CA TYR A 123 -13.59 16.79 3.99
C TYR A 123 -14.93 17.16 4.64
N VAL A 124 -15.61 16.16 5.19
CA VAL A 124 -16.88 16.31 5.92
C VAL A 124 -16.71 15.75 7.33
N VAL A 125 -17.26 16.45 8.33
CA VAL A 125 -17.25 15.98 9.72
C VAL A 125 -18.37 14.96 9.92
N ILE A 126 -18.04 13.74 10.35
CA ILE A 126 -19.04 12.69 10.66
C ILE A 126 -19.41 12.73 12.15
N LYS A 127 -18.39 12.77 13.01
CA LYS A 127 -18.56 12.66 14.46
C LYS A 127 -17.48 13.46 15.16
N LYS A 128 -17.72 13.78 16.43
CA LYS A 128 -16.66 14.25 17.33
C LYS A 128 -16.23 13.11 18.21
N ASP A 129 -14.93 12.94 18.35
CA ASP A 129 -14.35 11.99 19.27
C ASP A 129 -14.80 12.31 20.70
N ALA A 130 -15.30 11.32 21.42
CA ALA A 130 -15.93 11.53 22.73
C ALA A 130 -14.92 11.91 23.82
N GLU A 131 -13.64 11.53 23.65
CA GLU A 131 -12.58 11.75 24.64
C GLU A 131 -11.81 13.03 24.38
N THR A 132 -11.49 13.31 23.11
CA THR A 132 -10.65 14.44 22.70
C THR A 132 -11.47 15.64 22.20
N ASN A 133 -12.78 15.46 21.96
CA ASN A 133 -13.68 16.45 21.33
C ASN A 133 -13.21 16.91 19.94
N GLU A 134 -12.32 16.13 19.30
CA GLU A 134 -11.80 16.40 17.97
C GLU A 134 -12.78 15.92 16.90
N ALA A 135 -12.92 16.71 15.83
CA ALA A 135 -13.75 16.33 14.69
C ALA A 135 -13.09 15.20 13.89
N ILE A 136 -13.86 14.15 13.63
CA ILE A 136 -13.47 13.04 12.75
C ILE A 136 -13.98 13.35 11.36
N TYR A 137 -13.02 13.45 10.42
CA TYR A 137 -13.27 13.81 9.03
C TYR A 137 -13.32 12.58 8.14
N CYS A 138 -14.14 12.63 7.09
CA CYS A 138 -14.14 11.69 5.98
C CYS A 138 -14.21 12.42 4.65
N THR A 139 -14.13 11.68 3.55
CA THR A 139 -14.49 12.15 2.21
C THR A 139 -15.78 11.46 1.74
N LYS A 140 -16.44 12.05 0.74
CA LYS A 140 -17.63 11.46 0.09
C LYS A 140 -17.28 10.36 -0.92
N GLU A 141 -16.03 9.91 -0.98
CA GLU A 141 -15.63 8.86 -1.91
C GLU A 141 -16.23 7.50 -1.48
N PRO A 142 -16.84 6.76 -2.42
CA PRO A 142 -17.43 5.48 -2.11
C PRO A 142 -16.35 4.46 -1.74
N PHE A 143 -16.69 3.54 -0.82
CA PHE A 143 -15.85 2.41 -0.43
C PHE A 143 -14.46 2.75 0.16
N ILE A 144 -14.20 3.98 0.62
CA ILE A 144 -12.92 4.35 1.26
C ILE A 144 -12.58 3.42 2.42
N LYS A 145 -13.54 3.15 3.32
CA LYS A 145 -13.34 2.23 4.44
C LYS A 145 -13.00 0.81 3.97
N ALA A 146 -13.63 0.33 2.90
CA ALA A 146 -13.31 -0.96 2.30
C ALA A 146 -11.87 -0.99 1.74
N ARG A 147 -11.41 0.09 1.09
CA ARG A 147 -10.00 0.21 0.65
C ARG A 147 -9.05 0.12 1.83
N VAL A 148 -9.33 0.86 2.91
CA VAL A 148 -8.55 0.86 4.16
C VAL A 148 -8.50 -0.53 4.79
N ILE A 149 -9.62 -1.26 4.81
CA ILE A 149 -9.70 -2.63 5.30
C ILE A 149 -8.79 -3.56 4.49
N VAL A 150 -8.88 -3.53 3.16
CA VAL A 150 -8.04 -4.38 2.30
C VAL A 150 -6.56 -4.04 2.45
N ILE A 151 -6.20 -2.75 2.48
CA ILE A 151 -4.83 -2.29 2.70
C ILE A 151 -4.31 -2.78 4.05
N ARG A 152 -5.09 -2.59 5.13
CA ARG A 152 -4.70 -3.00 6.49
C ARG A 152 -4.54 -4.52 6.60
N TRP A 153 -5.46 -5.27 5.99
CA TRP A 153 -5.40 -6.72 5.92
C TRP A 153 -4.14 -7.17 5.19
N LEU A 154 -3.83 -6.59 4.02
CA LEU A 154 -2.64 -6.94 3.27
C LEU A 154 -1.34 -6.61 4.04
N VAL A 155 -1.28 -5.44 4.66
CA VAL A 155 -0.12 -5.02 5.48
C VAL A 155 0.09 -5.95 6.68
N SER A 156 -0.98 -6.51 7.26
CA SER A 156 -0.87 -7.40 8.42
C SER A 156 -0.02 -8.64 8.16
N PHE A 157 0.13 -9.05 6.89
CA PHE A 157 1.01 -10.15 6.55
C PHE A 157 2.46 -9.74 6.49
N TRP A 158 2.82 -8.46 6.34
CA TRP A 158 4.21 -8.06 6.17
C TRP A 158 4.85 -7.50 7.43
N LEU A 159 4.05 -6.99 8.36
CA LEU A 159 4.52 -6.56 9.68
C LEU A 159 4.42 -7.71 10.66
N GLU A 160 5.46 -7.92 11.47
CA GLU A 160 5.38 -8.91 12.55
C GLU A 160 4.24 -8.56 13.52
N PRO A 161 3.41 -9.55 13.94
CA PRO A 161 2.48 -9.32 15.01
C PRO A 161 3.29 -8.95 16.26
N LYS A 162 3.00 -7.80 16.87
CA LYS A 162 3.59 -7.45 18.16
C LYS A 162 3.41 -8.65 19.10
N PRO A 163 4.46 -9.13 19.79
CA PRO A 163 4.30 -10.21 20.75
C PRO A 163 3.28 -9.75 21.77
N HIS A 164 2.12 -10.39 21.79
CA HIS A 164 1.16 -10.19 22.86
C HIS A 164 1.79 -10.81 24.09
N THR A 165 2.23 -9.98 25.03
CA THR A 165 2.57 -10.41 26.39
C THR A 165 1.29 -10.89 27.05
N GLY A 166 0.99 -12.19 26.86
CA GLY A 166 -0.12 -12.91 27.49
C GLY A 166 -0.21 -14.33 26.91
N PRO A 167 -0.37 -15.37 27.74
CA PRO A 167 -0.46 -16.74 27.25
C PRO A 167 -1.74 -16.90 26.41
N HIS A 168 -1.57 -17.08 25.09
CA HIS A 168 -2.65 -17.34 24.15
C HIS A 168 -3.06 -18.82 24.27
N ILE A 169 -4.19 -19.11 24.92
CA ILE A 169 -4.82 -20.43 24.94
C ILE A 169 -5.65 -20.57 23.65
N PRO A 170 -5.29 -21.48 22.72
CA PRO A 170 -6.10 -21.70 21.52
C PRO A 170 -7.46 -22.31 21.92
N GLY A 171 -8.56 -21.65 21.57
CA GLY A 171 -9.92 -22.22 21.69
C GLY A 171 -10.91 -21.46 22.58
N MET A 172 -10.58 -20.29 23.12
CA MET A 172 -11.52 -19.57 23.99
C MET A 172 -11.62 -18.06 23.72
N GLU A 173 -11.66 -17.67 22.44
CA GLU A 173 -12.32 -16.42 22.04
C GLU A 173 -13.68 -16.77 21.42
N GLY A 174 -14.74 -16.54 22.21
CA GLY A 174 -16.10 -16.58 21.73
C GLY A 174 -16.39 -15.39 20.80
N GLU A 175 -15.89 -15.43 19.56
CA GLU A 175 -16.50 -14.70 18.47
C GLU A 175 -17.58 -15.60 17.86
N VAL A 176 -18.83 -15.36 18.28
CA VAL A 176 -20.01 -16.01 17.74
C VAL A 176 -20.07 -15.74 16.23
N LEU A 177 -19.86 -16.78 15.43
CA LEU A 177 -20.11 -16.76 13.99
C LEU A 177 -21.52 -16.17 13.73
N PRO A 178 -21.71 -15.28 12.75
CA PRO A 178 -23.06 -14.84 12.39
C PRO A 178 -23.94 -16.07 12.12
N LYS A 179 -25.05 -16.21 12.87
CA LYS A 179 -25.99 -17.34 12.77
C LYS A 179 -26.44 -17.62 11.32
N ASN A 180 -26.32 -16.62 10.45
CA ASN A 180 -26.68 -16.66 9.04
C ASN A 180 -25.67 -17.46 8.20
N ILE A 181 -24.37 -17.34 8.49
CA ILE A 181 -23.30 -18.12 7.83
C ILE A 181 -23.29 -19.55 8.37
N GLN A 182 -23.53 -19.71 9.68
CA GLN A 182 -23.70 -21.03 10.31
C GLN A 182 -24.89 -21.79 9.71
N ARG A 183 -26.02 -21.12 9.46
CA ARG A 183 -27.17 -21.71 8.75
C ARG A 183 -26.89 -22.03 7.29
N ALA A 184 -26.16 -21.18 6.56
CA ALA A 184 -25.82 -21.45 5.17
C ALA A 184 -24.92 -22.68 5.04
N ALA A 185 -23.89 -22.77 5.89
CA ALA A 185 -23.00 -23.94 5.97
C ALA A 185 -23.75 -25.21 6.41
N ALA A 186 -24.61 -25.13 7.43
CA ALA A 186 -25.44 -26.24 7.87
C ALA A 186 -26.44 -26.70 6.79
N SER A 187 -27.03 -25.78 6.02
CA SER A 187 -27.98 -26.11 4.95
C SER A 187 -27.33 -26.84 3.77
N LEU A 188 -26.03 -26.65 3.56
CA LEU A 188 -25.26 -27.38 2.55
C LEU A 188 -24.93 -28.80 3.02
N VAL A 189 -24.56 -28.96 4.30
CA VAL A 189 -24.28 -30.27 4.93
C VAL A 189 -25.55 -31.12 5.04
N SER A 190 -26.70 -30.53 5.39
CA SER A 190 -27.98 -31.25 5.48
C SER A 190 -28.54 -31.71 4.12
N ARG A 191 -27.96 -31.26 3.00
CA ARG A 191 -28.39 -31.66 1.64
C ARG A 191 -27.61 -32.85 1.08
N GLU A 192 -26.52 -33.27 1.74
CA GLU A 192 -25.74 -34.46 1.36
C GLU A 192 -26.13 -35.73 2.12
N GLU A 193 -26.82 -35.62 3.28
CA GLU A 193 -27.19 -36.79 4.10
C GLU A 193 -28.56 -37.42 3.75
N SER A 194 -29.31 -36.90 2.78
CA SER A 194 -30.62 -37.46 2.40
C SER A 194 -30.53 -38.44 1.22
N LYS A 195 -29.68 -39.47 1.34
CA LYS A 195 -29.73 -40.65 0.47
C LYS A 195 -29.08 -41.88 1.12
N ASN A 196 -29.81 -42.57 2.01
CA ASN A 196 -29.98 -44.03 2.01
C ASN A 196 -30.68 -44.57 3.28
N ASP A 197 -31.75 -45.33 3.00
CA ASP A 197 -32.25 -46.58 3.60
C ASP A 197 -32.60 -46.77 5.10
N ASN A 198 -33.90 -47.11 5.24
CA ASN A 198 -34.62 -47.98 6.18
C ASN A 198 -33.80 -49.01 7.00
N ALA A 199 -34.12 -49.16 8.30
CA ALA A 199 -34.77 -50.35 8.89
C ALA A 199 -34.89 -50.31 10.44
N ASP A 200 -36.13 -50.41 10.91
CA ASP A 200 -36.69 -51.23 12.01
C ASP A 200 -36.15 -51.26 13.46
N LYS A 201 -37.13 -51.14 14.40
CA LYS A 201 -37.29 -51.73 15.75
C LYS A 201 -36.86 -51.07 17.08
N THR A 202 -37.89 -50.51 17.75
CA THR A 202 -38.49 -50.84 19.08
C THR A 202 -37.73 -50.67 20.42
N ASP A 203 -38.30 -49.78 21.24
CA ASP A 203 -38.90 -49.98 22.59
C ASP A 203 -38.27 -49.33 23.87
N ARG A 204 -39.14 -48.54 24.53
CA ARG A 204 -39.40 -48.33 25.99
C ARG A 204 -38.52 -47.42 26.90
N THR A 205 -39.12 -46.25 27.19
CA THR A 205 -39.55 -45.67 28.50
C THR A 205 -38.69 -45.80 29.77
N THR A 206 -38.35 -44.67 30.41
CA THR A 206 -38.98 -44.10 31.65
C THR A 206 -38.31 -42.78 32.11
N GLU A 207 -39.11 -41.83 32.60
CA GLU A 207 -38.72 -40.50 33.15
C GLU A 207 -38.29 -40.56 34.66
N PRO A 208 -38.34 -39.46 35.48
CA PRO A 208 -37.23 -38.58 35.88
C PRO A 208 -37.05 -38.47 37.42
N GLU A 209 -36.09 -37.68 37.93
CA GLU A 209 -36.09 -36.97 39.25
C GLU A 209 -34.69 -36.32 39.44
N GLN A 210 -34.48 -35.01 39.63
CA GLN A 210 -34.87 -34.02 40.64
C GLN A 210 -33.66 -33.62 41.53
N SER A 211 -33.23 -32.36 41.37
CA SER A 211 -32.56 -31.41 42.30
C SER A 211 -31.46 -31.84 43.28
N HIS A 212 -30.34 -31.09 43.33
CA HIS A 212 -30.03 -30.10 44.39
C HIS A 212 -28.65 -29.42 44.17
N SER A 213 -28.56 -28.15 44.58
CA SER A 213 -27.48 -27.21 44.34
C SER A 213 -26.34 -27.23 45.38
N ASN A 214 -25.19 -26.65 44.98
CA ASN A 214 -24.27 -25.74 45.71
C ASN A 214 -22.80 -26.18 45.90
N THR A 215 -21.90 -25.40 45.26
CA THR A 215 -20.69 -24.73 45.81
C THR A 215 -19.77 -25.49 46.78
N SER A 216 -18.53 -25.81 46.37
CA SER A 216 -17.32 -24.97 46.57
C SER A 216 -15.98 -25.73 46.41
N THR A 217 -15.04 -25.10 45.71
CA THR A 217 -13.56 -25.12 45.84
C THR A 217 -12.80 -26.43 46.03
N LEU A 218 -11.92 -26.78 45.08
CA LEU A 218 -10.62 -27.44 45.36
C LEU A 218 -9.63 -27.29 44.18
N THR A 219 -8.73 -26.33 44.34
CA THR A 219 -7.30 -26.26 43.94
C THR A 219 -6.82 -26.93 42.65
N GLU A 220 -6.28 -26.08 41.78
CA GLU A 220 -5.41 -26.38 40.64
C GLU A 220 -4.20 -27.25 41.02
N ARG A 221 -3.94 -28.27 40.19
CA ARG A 221 -2.60 -28.83 40.00
C ARG A 221 -2.33 -28.83 38.49
N GLU A 222 -1.38 -27.99 38.08
CA GLU A 222 -0.84 -27.93 36.71
C GLU A 222 -0.06 -29.21 36.37
N PRO A 223 -0.06 -29.67 35.11
CA PRO A 223 1.02 -30.50 34.59
C PRO A 223 2.14 -29.59 34.04
N SER A 224 3.32 -29.69 34.66
CA SER A 224 4.55 -28.99 34.29
C SER A 224 5.00 -29.29 32.85
N SER A 225 5.39 -28.24 32.14
CA SER A 225 6.10 -28.29 30.86
C SER A 225 7.57 -28.67 31.06
N SER A 226 7.98 -29.85 30.59
CA SER A 226 9.34 -30.07 30.06
C SER A 226 9.46 -31.43 29.38
N SER A 227 9.67 -31.44 28.07
CA SER A 227 10.44 -32.46 27.33
C SER A 227 10.52 -32.03 25.85
N LEU A 228 11.72 -31.64 25.42
CA LEU A 228 12.07 -31.38 24.03
C LEU A 228 12.40 -32.69 23.29
N CYS A 229 12.18 -32.65 21.97
CA CYS A 229 12.63 -33.54 20.89
C CYS A 229 11.74 -34.75 20.55
N SER A 230 11.00 -34.70 19.42
CA SER A 230 11.53 -34.96 18.07
C SER A 230 10.42 -35.03 17.00
N ILE A 231 10.78 -34.68 15.77
CA ILE A 231 10.12 -34.96 14.48
C ILE A 231 8.99 -33.99 14.03
N ASP A 232 9.45 -32.96 13.32
CA ASP A 232 9.10 -32.63 11.94
C ASP A 232 7.62 -32.71 11.49
N GLU A 233 6.84 -31.68 11.79
CA GLU A 233 6.10 -30.94 10.77
C GLU A 233 5.98 -29.47 11.20
N GLU A 234 6.86 -28.58 10.71
CA GLU A 234 6.61 -27.14 10.83
C GLU A 234 5.33 -26.80 10.04
N HIS A 235 4.19 -26.77 10.73
CA HIS A 235 2.96 -26.26 10.15
C HIS A 235 3.15 -24.77 9.89
N LEU A 236 3.08 -24.37 8.62
CA LEU A 236 3.13 -22.97 8.22
C LEU A 236 2.05 -22.19 8.98
N THR A 237 2.43 -21.01 9.46
CA THR A 237 1.46 -20.06 10.01
C THR A 237 0.58 -19.55 8.86
N ASP A 238 -0.63 -19.08 9.19
CA ASP A 238 -1.56 -18.49 8.24
C ASP A 238 -0.90 -17.33 7.48
N ILE A 239 -0.06 -16.56 8.19
CA ILE A 239 0.74 -15.47 7.64
C ILE A 239 1.75 -16.00 6.61
N GLU A 240 2.43 -17.10 6.91
CA GLU A 240 3.44 -17.67 6.03
C GLU A 240 2.85 -18.22 4.73
N ILE A 241 1.70 -18.90 4.79
CA ILE A 241 0.99 -19.37 3.58
C ILE A 241 0.65 -18.18 2.68
N VAL A 242 0.10 -17.12 3.27
CA VAL A 242 -0.30 -15.92 2.53
C VAL A 242 0.93 -15.19 1.95
N ARG A 243 2.01 -15.05 2.72
CA ARG A 243 3.29 -14.48 2.26
C ARG A 243 3.86 -15.26 1.08
N ARG A 244 3.88 -16.59 1.15
CA ARG A 244 4.34 -17.46 0.06
C ARG A 244 3.52 -17.25 -1.20
N VAL A 245 2.20 -17.22 -1.10
CA VAL A 245 1.34 -16.97 -2.26
C VAL A 245 1.56 -15.57 -2.83
N PHE A 246 1.66 -14.52 -2.00
CA PHE A 246 1.94 -13.17 -2.50
C PHE A 246 3.34 -13.03 -3.12
N SER A 247 4.28 -13.88 -2.71
CA SER A 247 5.66 -13.89 -3.19
C SER A 247 5.94 -14.98 -4.23
N SER A 248 4.92 -15.68 -4.76
CA SER A 248 5.11 -16.82 -5.67
C SER A 248 5.03 -16.48 -7.15
N LYS A 249 4.49 -15.31 -7.50
CA LYS A 249 4.32 -14.87 -8.90
C LYS A 249 4.50 -13.37 -9.04
N ARG A 250 5.03 -12.92 -10.19
CA ARG A 250 5.15 -11.50 -10.53
C ARG A 250 3.82 -10.77 -10.43
N SER A 251 2.75 -11.36 -10.96
CA SER A 251 1.39 -10.82 -10.87
C SER A 251 0.90 -10.60 -9.43
N ASN A 252 1.30 -11.44 -8.48
CA ASN A 252 0.95 -11.27 -7.07
C ASN A 252 1.79 -10.17 -6.40
N VAL A 253 3.09 -10.07 -6.71
CA VAL A 253 3.94 -8.97 -6.23
C VAL A 253 3.44 -7.63 -6.78
N ASN A 254 3.13 -7.55 -8.07
CA ASN A 254 2.55 -6.36 -8.70
C ASN A 254 1.24 -5.96 -8.02
N PHE A 255 0.38 -6.94 -7.67
CA PHE A 255 -0.83 -6.68 -6.89
C PHE A 255 -0.50 -6.05 -5.53
N VAL A 256 0.45 -6.60 -4.77
CA VAL A 256 0.86 -6.04 -3.47
C VAL A 256 1.34 -4.60 -3.62
N THR A 257 2.24 -4.36 -4.57
CA THR A 257 2.80 -3.03 -4.82
C THR A 257 1.74 -2.03 -5.28
N GLU A 258 0.76 -2.48 -6.07
CA GLU A 258 -0.34 -1.61 -6.52
C GLU A 258 -1.29 -1.27 -5.38
N ILE A 259 -1.65 -2.22 -4.50
CA ILE A 259 -2.46 -1.92 -3.31
C ILE A 259 -1.72 -0.94 -2.38
N PHE A 260 -0.40 -1.07 -2.25
CA PHE A 260 0.42 -0.12 -1.49
C PHE A 260 0.47 1.26 -2.17
N ARG A 261 0.52 1.32 -3.51
CA ARG A 261 0.36 2.57 -4.25
C ARG A 261 -0.99 3.23 -3.97
N GLN A 262 -2.08 2.45 -3.97
CA GLN A 262 -3.42 2.96 -3.64
C GLN A 262 -3.49 3.54 -2.22
N ALA A 263 -2.71 3.01 -1.27
CA ALA A 263 -2.62 3.59 0.07
C ALA A 263 -2.04 5.01 0.05
N PHE A 264 -1.02 5.29 -0.76
CA PHE A 264 -0.45 6.64 -0.92
C PHE A 264 -1.39 7.63 -1.63
N LEU A 265 -2.45 7.14 -2.26
CA LEU A 265 -3.49 7.96 -2.89
C LEU A 265 -4.67 8.27 -1.97
N LEU A 266 -4.78 7.63 -0.80
CA LEU A 266 -5.87 7.88 0.14
C LEU A 266 -5.91 9.36 0.59
N PRO A 267 -7.08 9.85 1.02
CA PRO A 267 -7.18 11.16 1.68
C PRO A 267 -6.47 11.14 3.03
N ILE A 268 -6.00 12.31 3.50
CA ILE A 268 -5.15 12.35 4.71
C ILE A 268 -5.87 11.97 6.00
N CYS A 269 -7.21 12.02 6.02
CA CYS A 269 -8.00 11.50 7.14
C CYS A 269 -7.80 9.99 7.37
N GLU A 270 -7.25 9.26 6.39
CA GLU A 270 -6.90 7.83 6.49
C GLU A 270 -5.38 7.60 6.67
N ALA A 271 -4.64 8.59 7.19
CA ALA A 271 -3.19 8.52 7.38
C ALA A 271 -2.73 7.30 8.21
N ALA A 272 -3.58 6.76 9.09
CA ALA A 272 -3.29 5.55 9.84
C ALA A 272 -3.01 4.32 8.94
N ALA A 273 -3.75 4.18 7.83
CA ALA A 273 -3.51 3.11 6.85
C ALA A 273 -2.21 3.35 6.08
N MET A 274 -1.96 4.60 5.68
CA MET A 274 -0.71 5.00 5.00
C MET A 274 0.51 4.70 5.88
N ARG A 275 0.46 5.05 7.18
CA ARG A 275 1.54 4.77 8.14
C ARG A 275 1.93 3.30 8.17
N LYS A 276 0.96 2.39 8.10
CA LYS A 276 1.22 0.95 8.08
C LYS A 276 1.98 0.54 6.82
N VAL A 277 1.61 1.05 5.64
CA VAL A 277 2.33 0.80 4.38
C VAL A 277 3.74 1.41 4.41
N VAL A 278 3.88 2.64 4.89
CA VAL A 278 5.20 3.27 5.09
C VAL A 278 6.08 2.43 6.01
N LYS A 279 5.50 1.87 7.08
CA LYS A 279 6.22 0.98 7.99
C LYS A 279 6.70 -0.30 7.30
N VAL A 280 5.88 -0.91 6.43
CA VAL A 280 6.29 -2.09 5.65
C VAL A 280 7.49 -1.76 4.76
N TYR A 281 7.41 -0.66 3.99
CA TYR A 281 8.54 -0.22 3.18
C TYR A 281 9.78 0.10 4.02
N GLN A 282 9.59 0.71 5.19
CA GLN A 282 10.69 0.98 6.11
C GLN A 282 11.39 -0.32 6.54
N GLU A 283 10.64 -1.33 6.98
CA GLU A 283 11.19 -2.65 7.36
C GLU A 283 11.89 -3.30 6.16
N TRP A 284 11.25 -3.36 5.00
CA TRP A 284 11.84 -3.89 3.77
C TRP A 284 13.15 -3.20 3.36
N ILE A 285 13.24 -1.88 3.51
CA ILE A 285 14.44 -1.10 3.14
C ILE A 285 15.54 -1.25 4.21
N GLN A 286 15.20 -1.34 5.49
CA GLN A 286 16.16 -1.34 6.60
C GLN A 286 16.62 -2.73 7.05
N GLN A 287 15.80 -3.77 6.88
CA GLN A 287 16.13 -5.12 7.29
C GLN A 287 17.22 -5.74 6.41
N GLU A 288 18.05 -6.60 6.97
CA GLU A 288 19.11 -7.31 6.25
C GLU A 288 18.51 -8.37 5.31
N GLU A 289 17.59 -9.20 5.81
CA GLU A 289 16.93 -10.24 5.03
C GLU A 289 15.82 -9.65 4.16
N LYS A 290 16.13 -9.41 2.88
CA LYS A 290 15.17 -8.86 1.92
C LYS A 290 14.12 -9.90 1.51
N PRO A 291 12.84 -9.50 1.32
CA PRO A 291 11.85 -10.35 0.66
C PRO A 291 12.36 -10.86 -0.69
N LEU A 292 11.95 -12.07 -1.10
CA LEU A 292 12.46 -12.71 -2.32
C LEU A 292 12.39 -11.82 -3.56
N PHE A 293 11.30 -11.07 -3.74
CA PHE A 293 11.15 -10.18 -4.88
C PHE A 293 12.10 -8.97 -4.89
N MET A 294 12.72 -8.62 -3.77
CA MET A 294 13.70 -7.54 -3.66
C MET A 294 15.14 -8.02 -3.85
N GLN A 295 15.37 -9.34 -3.89
CA GLN A 295 16.68 -9.89 -4.16
C GLN A 295 17.04 -9.63 -5.63
N GLU A 296 18.34 -9.55 -5.91
CA GLU A 296 18.82 -9.32 -7.27
C GLU A 296 18.38 -10.46 -8.20
N PRO A 297 17.92 -10.13 -9.43
CA PRO A 297 17.61 -11.14 -10.43
C PRO A 297 18.82 -12.05 -10.62
N GLU A 298 18.60 -13.36 -10.77
CA GLU A 298 19.68 -14.26 -11.16
C GLU A 298 20.19 -13.78 -12.52
N GLU A 299 21.51 -13.54 -12.62
CA GLU A 299 22.13 -13.33 -13.93
C GLU A 299 21.76 -14.55 -14.77
N ILE A 300 20.95 -14.33 -15.80
CA ILE A 300 20.70 -15.35 -16.80
C ILE A 300 22.03 -15.48 -17.55
N VAL A 301 22.92 -16.29 -16.99
CA VAL A 301 24.02 -16.89 -17.74
C VAL A 301 23.32 -17.73 -18.79
N ILE A 302 23.05 -17.12 -19.93
CA ILE A 302 22.81 -17.88 -21.15
C ILE A 302 24.17 -18.53 -21.41
N THR A 303 24.41 -19.69 -20.79
CA THR A 303 25.41 -20.63 -21.28
C THR A 303 24.98 -20.91 -22.72
N SER A 304 25.72 -20.33 -23.65
CA SER A 304 25.58 -20.48 -25.10
C SER A 304 25.94 -21.90 -25.54
N SER A 305 25.48 -22.93 -24.82
CA SER A 305 25.89 -24.32 -25.00
C SER A 305 24.78 -25.26 -25.46
N ASP A 306 23.52 -24.82 -25.57
CA ASP A 306 22.40 -25.68 -26.00
C ASP A 306 21.57 -25.06 -27.14
N LEU A 307 22.23 -24.51 -28.15
CA LEU A 307 21.63 -24.31 -29.48
C LEU A 307 22.14 -25.42 -30.40
N PRO A 308 21.27 -26.27 -30.98
CA PRO A 308 21.69 -27.25 -31.97
C PRO A 308 22.14 -26.51 -33.22
N CYS A 309 23.44 -26.62 -33.52
CA CYS A 309 24.06 -26.11 -34.73
C CYS A 309 23.37 -26.76 -35.95
N ILE A 310 22.62 -25.98 -36.71
CA ILE A 310 22.32 -26.34 -38.10
C ILE A 310 23.31 -25.55 -38.96
N GLU A 311 24.47 -26.16 -39.22
CA GLU A 311 25.23 -25.87 -40.41
C GLU A 311 24.36 -26.21 -41.63
N ASN A 312 24.08 -25.23 -42.48
CA ASN A 312 24.18 -25.43 -43.92
C ASN A 312 24.42 -24.08 -44.61
N VAL A 313 25.62 -24.03 -45.17
CA VAL A 313 26.21 -23.05 -46.07
C VAL A 313 25.33 -22.84 -47.31
N THR A 314 25.15 -21.59 -47.74
CA THR A 314 25.48 -21.17 -49.12
C THR A 314 25.43 -19.65 -49.24
N ASP A 315 26.54 -19.13 -49.75
CA ASP A 315 26.83 -17.76 -50.13
C ASP A 315 25.74 -17.11 -51.01
N HIS A 316 25.49 -15.83 -50.80
CA HIS A 316 25.76 -14.83 -51.83
C HIS A 316 25.78 -13.40 -51.28
N ASP A 317 26.90 -12.72 -51.52
CA ASP A 317 27.11 -11.27 -51.46
C ASP A 317 26.05 -10.48 -52.23
N ILE A 318 25.71 -9.28 -51.77
CA ILE A 318 26.02 -7.98 -52.40
C ILE A 318 25.25 -6.83 -51.70
N SER A 319 25.99 -5.73 -51.59
CA SER A 319 25.75 -4.39 -51.05
C SER A 319 24.51 -3.60 -51.52
N MET A 320 24.12 -2.66 -50.64
CA MET A 320 23.60 -1.29 -50.83
C MET A 320 22.72 -0.97 -52.05
N GLU A 321 21.54 -0.37 -51.81
CA GLU A 321 21.32 1.07 -52.02
C GLU A 321 19.92 1.53 -51.57
N GLU A 322 19.86 2.76 -51.05
CA GLU A 322 18.66 3.56 -50.82
C GLU A 322 17.95 3.89 -52.14
N GLY A 323 16.63 4.08 -52.09
CA GLY A 323 15.89 4.61 -53.23
C GLY A 323 14.41 4.83 -52.93
N GLU A 324 14.07 6.03 -52.49
CA GLU A 324 12.71 6.57 -52.39
C GLU A 324 11.94 6.51 -53.73
N LYS A 325 10.62 6.29 -53.66
CA LYS A 325 9.49 6.97 -54.36
C LYS A 325 8.23 6.09 -54.26
N ARG A 326 7.22 6.48 -53.48
CA ARG A 326 6.07 7.37 -53.80
C ARG A 326 4.99 6.72 -54.67
N GLU A 327 3.76 6.76 -54.13
CA GLU A 327 2.46 7.00 -54.79
C GLU A 327 1.99 5.90 -55.78
N GLU A 328 0.72 5.52 -55.92
CA GLU A 328 -0.57 5.88 -55.36
C GLU A 328 -1.61 4.82 -55.83
N GLU A 329 -2.68 4.67 -55.05
CA GLU A 329 -4.07 4.33 -55.40
C GLU A 329 -4.46 3.42 -56.59
N ASN A 330 -5.25 2.39 -56.28
CA ASN A 330 -6.66 2.19 -56.69
C ASN A 330 -7.09 0.78 -56.21
N GLY A 331 -8.20 0.51 -55.53
CA GLY A 331 -9.52 1.13 -55.60
C GLY A 331 -10.51 0.14 -56.23
N THR A 332 -11.55 -0.26 -55.48
CA THR A 332 -12.76 -1.06 -55.85
C THR A 332 -12.63 -2.59 -55.93
N ASN A 333 -13.62 -3.43 -55.60
CA ASN A 333 -14.78 -3.49 -54.68
C ASN A 333 -15.45 -4.87 -54.96
N THR A 334 -16.38 -5.30 -54.09
CA THR A 334 -17.39 -6.38 -54.24
C THR A 334 -16.89 -7.85 -54.18
N ALA A 335 -17.16 -8.58 -53.10
CA ALA A 335 -18.42 -9.25 -52.66
C ALA A 335 -18.57 -10.67 -53.26
N ASP A 336 -18.37 -11.71 -52.46
CA ASP A 336 -19.48 -12.54 -51.93
C ASP A 336 -19.03 -13.88 -51.31
N HIS A 337 -19.65 -14.15 -50.16
CA HIS A 337 -19.93 -15.42 -49.49
C HIS A 337 -19.25 -16.72 -49.94
N VAL A 338 -18.45 -17.36 -49.05
CA VAL A 338 -18.67 -18.76 -48.63
C VAL A 338 -18.24 -18.97 -47.18
N ARG A 339 -19.20 -19.45 -46.38
CA ARG A 339 -19.08 -20.00 -45.03
C ARG A 339 -18.38 -21.36 -45.10
N ASN A 340 -17.23 -21.54 -44.42
CA ASN A 340 -16.74 -22.87 -44.09
C ASN A 340 -16.23 -22.92 -42.65
N SER A 341 -16.97 -23.65 -41.81
CA SER A 341 -16.48 -24.19 -40.56
C SER A 341 -15.55 -25.37 -40.86
N SER A 342 -14.31 -25.32 -40.38
CA SER A 342 -13.51 -26.53 -40.19
C SER A 342 -12.88 -26.49 -38.80
N TRP A 343 -13.50 -27.22 -37.88
CA TRP A 343 -12.87 -27.64 -36.65
C TRP A 343 -11.71 -28.60 -36.95
N ALA A 344 -10.68 -28.46 -36.11
CA ALA A 344 -9.59 -29.39 -35.79
C ALA A 344 -8.23 -29.26 -36.52
N LYS A 345 -7.22 -29.15 -35.65
CA LYS A 345 -5.82 -29.63 -35.76
C LYS A 345 -4.82 -28.77 -36.53
N ASN A 346 -4.14 -27.89 -35.77
CA ASN A 346 -2.73 -28.04 -35.35
C ASN A 346 -2.09 -26.66 -35.15
N GLY A 347 -1.98 -26.23 -33.88
CA GLY A 347 -1.31 -24.98 -33.51
C GLY A 347 -0.71 -25.03 -32.10
N SER A 348 -0.30 -26.22 -31.60
CA SER A 348 0.11 -26.40 -30.21
C SER A 348 1.62 -26.33 -29.94
N TYR A 349 2.41 -25.70 -30.81
CA TYR A 349 3.85 -25.54 -30.56
C TYR A 349 4.26 -24.08 -30.39
N GLN A 350 3.67 -23.12 -31.13
CA GLN A 350 3.96 -21.70 -30.91
C GLN A 350 3.37 -21.16 -29.59
N GLY A 351 2.12 -21.54 -29.26
CA GLY A 351 1.46 -21.14 -28.02
C GLY A 351 2.01 -21.84 -26.77
N ALA A 352 2.53 -23.07 -26.91
CA ALA A 352 3.16 -23.79 -25.80
C ALA A 352 4.52 -23.18 -25.43
N LEU A 353 5.30 -22.73 -26.42
CA LEU A 353 6.58 -22.03 -26.19
C LEU A 353 6.37 -20.62 -25.61
N HIS A 354 5.35 -19.89 -26.08
CA HIS A 354 5.00 -18.58 -25.52
C HIS A 354 4.46 -18.71 -24.08
N ASN A 355 3.57 -19.67 -23.83
CA ASN A 355 3.04 -19.91 -22.49
C ASN A 355 4.12 -20.43 -21.52
N ALA A 356 5.04 -21.29 -21.97
CA ALA A 356 6.16 -21.75 -21.15
C ALA A 356 7.16 -20.62 -20.84
N SER A 357 7.41 -19.72 -21.80
CA SER A 357 8.22 -18.52 -21.59
C SER A 357 7.55 -17.52 -20.64
N GLU A 358 6.25 -17.27 -20.80
CA GLU A 358 5.48 -16.41 -19.89
C GLU A 358 5.39 -17.00 -18.48
N GLU A 359 5.17 -18.30 -18.36
CA GLU A 359 5.12 -19.01 -17.08
C GLU A 359 6.49 -19.02 -16.38
N ALA A 360 7.59 -19.17 -17.14
CA ALA A 360 8.95 -19.00 -16.62
C ALA A 360 9.24 -17.55 -16.18
N THR A 361 8.73 -16.54 -16.90
CA THR A 361 8.89 -15.13 -16.47
C THR A 361 8.05 -14.79 -15.23
N GLU A 362 6.84 -15.33 -15.10
CA GLU A 362 6.00 -15.16 -13.91
C GLU A 362 6.61 -15.81 -12.67
N GLN A 363 7.44 -16.85 -12.85
CA GLN A 363 8.18 -17.53 -11.79
C GLN A 363 9.47 -16.80 -11.38
N ASN A 364 10.07 -15.97 -12.25
CA ASN A 364 11.22 -15.14 -11.88
C ASN A 364 10.78 -13.92 -11.06
N ILE A 365 10.56 -14.13 -9.78
CA ILE A 365 9.97 -13.13 -8.87
C ILE A 365 10.97 -12.04 -8.44
N ARG A 366 12.27 -12.23 -8.66
CA ARG A 366 13.33 -11.29 -8.24
C ARG A 366 13.34 -10.05 -9.13
N ALA A 367 12.94 -8.90 -8.59
CA ALA A 367 12.94 -7.60 -9.25
C ALA A 367 14.19 -6.76 -8.93
N GLY A 368 14.97 -7.15 -7.93
CA GLY A 368 16.09 -6.38 -7.41
C GLY A 368 15.67 -5.27 -6.44
N THR A 369 16.62 -4.83 -5.62
CA THR A 369 16.34 -3.82 -4.59
C THR A 369 16.06 -2.47 -5.23
N GLN A 370 16.77 -2.12 -6.31
CA GLN A 370 16.67 -0.82 -6.99
C GLN A 370 15.26 -0.53 -7.49
N ALA A 371 14.58 -1.52 -8.09
CA ALA A 371 13.21 -1.36 -8.58
C ALA A 371 12.24 -1.00 -7.45
N VAL A 372 12.38 -1.64 -6.29
CA VAL A 372 11.52 -1.39 -5.11
C VAL A 372 11.78 0.00 -4.54
N LEU A 373 13.04 0.44 -4.50
CA LEU A 373 13.39 1.79 -4.08
C LEU A 373 12.77 2.83 -5.01
N GLN A 374 12.91 2.65 -6.33
CA GLN A 374 12.33 3.56 -7.34
C GLN A 374 10.81 3.65 -7.22
N VAL A 375 10.12 2.50 -7.12
CA VAL A 375 8.66 2.44 -6.93
C VAL A 375 8.26 3.12 -5.62
N PHE A 376 8.99 2.92 -4.53
CA PHE A 376 8.70 3.58 -3.26
C PHE A 376 8.86 5.10 -3.36
N ILE A 377 9.94 5.59 -3.96
CA ILE A 377 10.21 7.03 -4.15
C ILE A 377 9.08 7.68 -4.94
N ILE A 378 8.69 7.09 -6.08
CA ILE A 378 7.62 7.62 -6.93
C ILE A 378 6.27 7.55 -6.23
N ASN A 379 5.91 6.40 -5.67
CA ASN A 379 4.59 6.22 -5.09
C ASN A 379 4.37 7.05 -3.83
N SER A 380 5.36 7.11 -2.94
CA SER A 380 5.26 7.88 -1.69
C SER A 380 5.27 9.40 -1.92
N SER A 381 5.78 9.87 -3.08
CA SER A 381 5.67 11.27 -3.49
C SER A 381 4.22 11.78 -3.57
N ASN A 382 3.24 10.90 -3.84
CA ASN A 382 1.80 11.25 -3.88
C ASN A 382 1.27 11.85 -2.58
N ILE A 383 1.92 11.61 -1.43
CA ILE A 383 1.56 12.22 -0.15
C ILE A 383 2.00 13.67 -0.10
N PHE A 384 3.23 13.97 -0.53
CA PHE A 384 3.69 15.35 -0.65
C PHE A 384 2.91 16.11 -1.71
N LEU A 385 2.55 15.39 -2.78
CA LEU A 385 1.84 15.93 -3.92
C LEU A 385 0.32 15.97 -3.74
N LEU A 386 -0.15 16.07 -2.49
CA LEU A 386 -1.54 16.33 -2.13
C LEU A 386 -1.67 17.78 -1.67
N GLU A 387 -2.63 18.52 -2.22
CA GLU A 387 -2.90 19.88 -1.76
C GLU A 387 -3.36 19.86 -0.27
N PRO A 388 -2.68 20.62 0.62
CA PRO A 388 -2.91 20.53 2.06
C PRO A 388 -4.20 21.23 2.50
N ALA A 389 -4.91 20.61 3.45
CA ALA A 389 -6.02 21.24 4.19
C ALA A 389 -5.48 22.08 5.35
N ASN A 390 -4.77 23.18 5.04
CA ASN A 390 -4.12 24.04 6.04
C ASN A 390 -5.10 24.60 7.09
N GLU A 391 -6.38 24.72 6.73
CA GLU A 391 -7.45 25.19 7.61
C GLU A 391 -7.91 24.16 8.66
N ILE A 392 -7.57 22.87 8.49
CA ILE A 392 -7.94 21.80 9.42
C ILE A 392 -6.67 21.32 10.13
N LYS A 393 -6.45 21.82 11.35
CA LYS A 393 -5.22 21.57 12.14
C LYS A 393 -4.85 20.08 12.24
N ASN A 394 -5.81 19.22 12.61
CA ASN A 394 -5.51 17.81 12.85
C ASN A 394 -5.10 17.08 11.57
N LEU A 395 -5.76 17.38 10.44
CA LEU A 395 -5.37 16.83 9.14
C LEU A 395 -4.02 17.36 8.68
N LEU A 396 -3.70 18.63 8.96
CA LEU A 396 -2.39 19.21 8.69
C LEU A 396 -1.28 18.57 9.54
N ASP A 397 -1.56 18.27 10.82
CA ASP A 397 -0.65 17.57 11.73
C ASP A 397 -0.35 16.15 11.20
N GLU A 398 -1.38 15.40 10.82
CA GLU A 398 -1.25 14.07 10.20
C GLU A 398 -0.48 14.13 8.86
N HIS A 399 -0.77 15.12 8.01
CA HIS A 399 -0.04 15.33 6.74
C HIS A 399 1.45 15.60 6.98
N THR A 400 1.74 16.45 7.96
CA THR A 400 3.12 16.80 8.32
C THR A 400 3.87 15.58 8.85
N ASP A 401 3.25 14.76 9.72
CA ASP A 401 3.82 13.52 10.25
C ASP A 401 4.14 12.55 9.10
N MET A 402 3.19 12.32 8.18
CA MET A 402 3.39 11.45 7.04
C MET A 402 4.56 11.88 6.15
N CYS A 403 4.63 13.15 5.78
CA CYS A 403 5.74 13.69 4.99
C CYS A 403 7.09 13.53 5.72
N LYS A 404 7.15 13.83 7.02
CA LYS A 404 8.38 13.67 7.82
C LYS A 404 8.84 12.22 7.90
N ARG A 405 7.92 11.26 8.04
CA ARG A 405 8.24 9.83 8.03
C ARG A 405 8.87 9.40 6.72
N ILE A 406 8.30 9.81 5.58
CA ILE A 406 8.86 9.47 4.26
C ILE A 406 10.22 10.13 4.06
N LEU A 407 10.38 11.41 4.44
CA LEU A 407 11.68 12.08 4.40
C LEU A 407 12.74 11.36 5.24
N ASN A 408 12.37 10.80 6.39
CA ASN A 408 13.30 10.02 7.20
C ASN A 408 13.74 8.73 6.48
N ILE A 409 12.85 8.07 5.74
CA ILE A 409 13.22 6.92 4.92
C ILE A 409 14.11 7.36 3.76
N TYR A 410 13.80 8.47 3.09
CA TYR A 410 14.68 9.03 2.05
C TYR A 410 16.08 9.36 2.57
N ARG A 411 16.18 9.96 3.77
CA ARG A 411 17.47 10.20 4.43
C ARG A 411 18.21 8.91 4.72
N TYR A 412 17.52 7.88 5.22
CA TYR A 412 18.12 6.57 5.41
C TYR A 412 18.62 5.99 4.08
N MET A 413 17.82 6.02 3.01
CA MET A 413 18.22 5.54 1.69
C MET A 413 19.46 6.27 1.18
N VAL A 414 19.44 7.60 1.23
CA VAL A 414 20.56 8.45 0.85
C VAL A 414 21.80 8.04 1.64
N VAL A 415 21.71 7.87 2.96
CA VAL A 415 22.88 7.67 3.83
C VAL A 415 23.39 6.23 3.91
N GLN A 416 22.50 5.23 3.91
CA GLN A 416 22.82 3.85 4.28
C GLN A 416 22.61 2.83 3.15
N VAL A 417 21.85 3.17 2.11
CA VAL A 417 21.52 2.22 1.04
C VAL A 417 22.36 2.49 -0.20
N SER A 418 22.91 1.43 -0.81
CA SER A 418 23.56 1.51 -2.11
C SER A 418 22.51 1.67 -3.20
N MET A 419 22.60 2.76 -3.97
CA MET A 419 21.69 3.07 -5.06
C MET A 419 22.46 3.19 -6.37
N ASP A 420 21.90 2.63 -7.44
CA ASP A 420 22.43 2.81 -8.79
C ASP A 420 22.17 4.23 -9.31
N LYS A 421 22.77 4.56 -10.46
CA LYS A 421 22.62 5.89 -11.08
C LYS A 421 21.17 6.27 -11.32
N LYS A 422 20.35 5.34 -11.83
CA LYS A 422 18.94 5.61 -12.16
C LYS A 422 18.13 5.90 -10.90
N THR A 423 18.34 5.13 -9.83
CA THR A 423 17.68 5.32 -8.54
C THR A 423 18.12 6.64 -7.88
N TRP A 424 19.39 7.01 -7.96
CA TRP A 424 19.86 8.33 -7.51
C TRP A 424 19.18 9.47 -8.28
N GLU A 425 19.17 9.42 -9.60
CA GLU A 425 18.52 10.45 -10.44
C GLU A 425 17.03 10.56 -10.10
N GLN A 426 16.33 9.44 -9.94
CA GLN A 426 14.92 9.44 -9.53
C GLN A 426 14.69 10.04 -8.14
N MET A 427 15.55 9.70 -7.15
CA MET A 427 15.49 10.30 -5.82
C MET A 427 15.64 11.83 -5.89
N LEU A 428 16.62 12.32 -6.65
CA LEU A 428 16.88 13.76 -6.79
C LEU A 428 15.73 14.48 -7.49
N LEU A 429 15.24 13.92 -8.61
CA LEU A 429 14.11 14.47 -9.37
C LEU A 429 12.84 14.57 -8.51
N VAL A 430 12.51 13.51 -7.77
CA VAL A 430 11.34 13.52 -6.88
C VAL A 430 11.51 14.51 -5.73
N LEU A 431 12.67 14.53 -5.06
CA LEU A 431 12.93 15.51 -4.00
C LEU A 431 12.84 16.95 -4.52
N LEU A 432 13.36 17.21 -5.72
CA LEU A 432 13.31 18.52 -6.35
C LEU A 432 11.86 18.92 -6.65
N ARG A 433 11.10 18.04 -7.30
CA ARG A 433 9.70 18.26 -7.66
C ARG A 433 8.81 18.44 -6.43
N VAL A 434 9.03 17.66 -5.38
CA VAL A 434 8.33 17.80 -4.10
C VAL A 434 8.66 19.13 -3.44
N THR A 435 9.94 19.51 -3.41
CA THR A 435 10.39 20.78 -2.84
C THR A 435 9.75 21.96 -3.57
N GLU A 436 9.77 21.94 -4.91
CA GLU A 436 9.10 22.96 -5.71
C GLU A 436 7.60 22.98 -5.41
N SER A 437 6.90 21.85 -5.51
CA SER A 437 5.43 21.79 -5.37
C SER A 437 4.94 22.24 -4.01
N VAL A 438 5.61 21.81 -2.93
CA VAL A 438 5.18 22.07 -1.57
C VAL A 438 5.54 23.49 -1.15
N LEU A 439 6.68 24.04 -1.60
CA LEU A 439 7.19 25.32 -1.12
C LEU A 439 6.87 26.50 -2.03
N LYS A 440 6.53 26.26 -3.30
CA LYS A 440 6.09 27.30 -4.25
C LYS A 440 4.73 27.81 -3.82
N MET A 441 4.71 29.05 -3.34
CA MET A 441 3.51 29.69 -2.82
C MET A 441 3.25 30.97 -3.60
N PRO A 442 2.01 31.24 -4.05
CA PRO A 442 1.68 32.52 -4.67
C PRO A 442 2.05 33.68 -3.74
N SER A 443 2.56 34.78 -4.29
CA SER A 443 3.07 35.92 -3.49
C SER A 443 2.04 36.47 -2.50
N GLN A 444 0.75 36.41 -2.85
CA GLN A 444 -0.36 36.81 -1.96
C GLN A 444 -0.51 35.87 -0.75
N ALA A 445 -0.39 34.56 -0.96
CA ALA A 445 -0.46 33.57 0.12
C ALA A 445 0.78 33.65 1.04
N PHE A 446 1.96 33.91 0.47
CA PHE A 446 3.18 34.08 1.28
C PHE A 446 3.05 35.24 2.27
N LEU A 447 2.52 36.39 1.84
CA LEU A 447 2.26 37.54 2.72
C LEU A 447 1.23 37.23 3.81
N GLN A 448 0.20 36.43 3.49
CA GLN A 448 -0.81 36.02 4.47
C GLN A 448 -0.24 35.14 5.59
N PHE A 449 0.73 34.29 5.28
CA PHE A 449 1.34 33.35 6.22
C PHE A 449 2.69 33.79 6.78
N GLN A 450 3.15 35.01 6.44
CA GLN A 450 4.38 35.58 6.98
C GLN A 450 4.31 35.64 8.51
N GLY A 451 5.29 35.04 9.19
CA GLY A 451 5.31 34.92 10.66
C GLY A 451 4.40 33.82 11.26
N LYS A 452 3.62 33.11 10.43
CA LYS A 452 2.77 31.97 10.83
C LYS A 452 3.14 30.69 10.07
N LYS A 453 4.43 30.47 9.83
CA LYS A 453 4.96 29.31 9.06
C LYS A 453 4.39 27.96 9.53
N ASN A 454 4.20 27.80 10.85
CA ASN A 454 3.64 26.58 11.46
C ASN A 454 2.15 26.33 11.17
N MET A 455 1.44 27.22 10.48
CA MET A 455 0.04 27.05 10.08
C MET A 455 -0.12 26.47 8.67
N THR A 456 0.99 26.22 7.97
CA THR A 456 0.96 25.66 6.61
C THR A 456 1.84 24.43 6.53
N LEU A 457 1.52 23.52 5.62
CA LEU A 457 2.38 22.38 5.33
C LEU A 457 3.76 22.84 4.85
N ALA A 458 3.80 23.83 3.95
CA ALA A 458 5.01 24.41 3.39
C ALA A 458 5.98 24.89 4.49
N GLY A 459 5.50 25.73 5.41
CA GLY A 459 6.35 26.26 6.48
C GLY A 459 6.82 25.20 7.48
N ARG A 460 6.05 24.13 7.71
CA ARG A 460 6.46 23.00 8.57
C ARG A 460 7.46 22.05 7.92
N LEU A 461 7.50 22.03 6.58
CA LEU A 461 8.35 21.13 5.80
C LEU A 461 9.55 21.83 5.14
N ALA A 462 9.60 23.16 5.08
CA ALA A 462 10.68 23.92 4.44
C ALA A 462 12.07 23.45 4.86
N GLY A 463 12.41 23.54 6.15
CA GLY A 463 13.69 23.06 6.68
C GLY A 463 13.94 21.58 6.37
N PRO A 464 13.05 20.65 6.77
CA PRO A 464 13.20 19.22 6.47
C PRO A 464 13.40 18.89 4.99
N LEU A 465 12.73 19.60 4.08
CA LEU A 465 12.85 19.41 2.63
C LEU A 465 14.20 19.91 2.12
N PHE A 466 14.57 21.16 2.43
CA PHE A 466 15.87 21.70 2.00
C PHE A 466 17.03 20.88 2.54
N GLN A 467 17.00 20.52 3.82
CA GLN A 467 18.03 19.67 4.43
C GLN A 467 18.17 18.33 3.68
N THR A 468 17.05 17.66 3.41
CA THR A 468 17.06 16.36 2.71
C THR A 468 17.54 16.51 1.27
N LEU A 469 17.03 17.51 0.54
CA LEU A 469 17.37 17.77 -0.84
C LEU A 469 18.86 18.07 -1.00
N ILE A 470 19.39 19.02 -0.22
CA ILE A 470 20.79 19.47 -0.33
C ILE A 470 21.74 18.32 0.02
N VAL A 471 21.49 17.61 1.12
CA VAL A 471 22.32 16.45 1.53
C VAL A 471 22.27 15.33 0.49
N ALA A 472 21.07 15.02 -0.03
CA ALA A 472 20.93 14.04 -1.10
C ALA A 472 21.70 14.45 -2.35
N TRP A 473 21.65 15.72 -2.74
CA TRP A 473 22.34 16.24 -3.91
C TRP A 473 23.85 16.08 -3.81
N ILE A 474 24.43 16.49 -2.68
CA ILE A 474 25.87 16.36 -2.44
C ILE A 474 26.27 14.89 -2.43
N LYS A 475 25.52 14.06 -1.70
CA LYS A 475 25.87 12.66 -1.59
C LYS A 475 25.76 11.94 -2.94
N ALA A 476 24.76 12.25 -3.75
CA ALA A 476 24.64 11.71 -5.10
C ALA A 476 25.87 12.06 -5.95
N ASN A 477 26.35 13.31 -5.92
CA ASN A 477 27.56 13.73 -6.66
C ASN A 477 28.85 13.01 -6.21
N LEU A 478 28.89 12.46 -4.99
CA LEU A 478 30.01 11.65 -4.51
C LEU A 478 29.93 10.18 -4.98
N ASN A 479 28.74 9.71 -5.39
CA ASN A 479 28.50 8.31 -5.74
C ASN A 479 28.30 8.09 -7.24
N VAL A 480 27.68 9.05 -7.94
CA VAL A 480 27.34 8.96 -9.36
C VAL A 480 27.51 10.29 -10.06
N TYR A 481 27.73 10.24 -11.38
CA TYR A 481 27.76 11.43 -12.22
C TYR A 481 26.34 11.99 -12.39
N ILE A 482 26.15 13.24 -11.98
CA ILE A 482 24.90 13.99 -12.14
C ILE A 482 25.02 14.89 -13.37
N SER A 483 24.03 14.85 -14.26
CA SER A 483 24.03 15.63 -15.50
C SER A 483 23.97 17.14 -15.22
N ARG A 484 24.49 17.93 -16.17
CA ARG A 484 24.40 19.39 -16.11
C ARG A 484 22.95 19.89 -16.10
N GLU A 485 22.08 19.26 -16.89
CA GLU A 485 20.66 19.61 -16.96
C GLU A 485 19.98 19.52 -15.59
N LEU A 486 20.27 18.46 -14.82
CA LEU A 486 19.71 18.31 -13.48
C LEU A 486 20.22 19.38 -12.50
N TRP A 487 21.48 19.82 -12.66
CA TRP A 487 22.02 20.95 -11.90
C TRP A 487 21.37 22.28 -12.27
N ASP A 488 21.09 22.51 -13.55
CA ASP A 488 20.39 23.69 -14.04
C ASP A 488 18.95 23.71 -13.49
N ASP A 489 18.27 22.56 -13.44
CA ASP A 489 16.96 22.41 -12.80
C ASP A 489 16.98 22.69 -11.30
N LEU A 490 17.99 22.18 -10.58
CA LEU A 490 18.18 22.49 -9.16
C LEU A 490 18.33 24.00 -8.96
N LEU A 491 19.21 24.63 -9.74
CA LEU A 491 19.48 26.05 -9.63
C LEU A 491 18.21 26.86 -9.90
N SER A 492 17.45 26.50 -10.93
CA SER A 492 16.17 27.13 -11.28
C SER A 492 15.18 27.08 -10.12
N VAL A 493 14.96 25.89 -9.54
CA VAL A 493 14.02 25.71 -8.43
C VAL A 493 14.49 26.45 -7.18
N LEU A 494 15.74 26.29 -6.76
CA LEU A 494 16.25 26.94 -5.55
C LEU A 494 16.25 28.46 -5.68
N SER A 495 16.58 29.00 -6.87
CA SER A 495 16.51 30.45 -7.14
C SER A 495 15.09 30.99 -6.98
N SER A 496 14.09 30.21 -7.40
CA SER A 496 12.68 30.57 -7.24
C SER A 496 12.19 30.54 -5.78
N LEU A 497 12.90 29.87 -4.88
CA LEU A 497 12.52 29.64 -3.48
C LEU A 497 13.35 30.45 -2.47
N THR A 498 14.12 31.45 -2.92
CA THR A 498 15.00 32.29 -2.10
C THR A 498 14.30 33.10 -1.01
N TYR A 499 12.97 33.21 -1.06
CA TYR A 499 12.17 33.84 -0.01
C TYR A 499 12.01 32.98 1.26
N TRP A 500 12.40 31.70 1.22
CA TRP A 500 12.50 30.85 2.40
C TRP A 500 13.88 31.00 3.05
N GLU A 501 13.93 31.58 4.25
CA GLU A 501 15.16 31.71 5.05
C GLU A 501 15.83 30.35 5.29
N GLU A 502 15.03 29.30 5.47
CA GLU A 502 15.46 27.93 5.67
C GLU A 502 16.39 27.44 4.55
N LEU A 503 16.20 27.89 3.30
CA LEU A 503 17.10 27.57 2.19
C LEU A 503 18.51 28.09 2.44
N ALA A 504 18.63 29.37 2.81
CA ALA A 504 19.92 29.99 3.08
C ALA A 504 20.59 29.37 4.32
N THR A 505 19.82 29.08 5.37
CA THR A 505 20.31 28.44 6.59
C THR A 505 20.88 27.04 6.30
N GLU A 506 20.12 26.18 5.62
CA GLU A 506 20.55 24.81 5.32
C GLU A 506 21.74 24.78 4.35
N TRP A 507 21.75 25.67 3.35
CA TRP A 507 22.89 25.81 2.44
C TRP A 507 24.16 26.25 3.18
N SER A 508 24.05 27.25 4.06
CA SER A 508 25.17 27.72 4.88
C SER A 508 25.75 26.62 5.76
N LEU A 509 24.89 25.89 6.49
CA LEU A 509 25.31 24.78 7.35
C LEU A 509 26.02 23.68 6.57
N THR A 510 25.50 23.39 5.37
CA THR A 510 26.08 22.38 4.50
C THR A 510 27.44 22.81 3.96
N MET A 511 27.57 24.05 3.50
CA MET A 511 28.85 24.61 3.05
C MET A 511 29.89 24.64 4.17
N GLU A 512 29.49 24.97 5.40
CA GLU A 512 30.38 24.90 6.57
C GLU A 512 30.87 23.46 6.81
N THR A 513 29.97 22.49 6.76
CA THR A 513 30.30 21.07 6.94
C THR A 513 31.26 20.58 5.84
N LEU A 514 30.96 20.87 4.57
CA LEU A 514 31.83 20.53 3.46
C LEU A 514 33.21 21.19 3.58
N THR A 515 33.25 22.46 3.98
CA THR A 515 34.50 23.20 4.19
C THR A 515 35.35 22.54 5.27
N LYS A 516 34.75 22.12 6.40
CA LYS A 516 35.44 21.38 7.47
C LYS A 516 36.00 20.05 6.98
N VAL A 517 35.19 19.28 6.24
CA VAL A 517 35.62 17.98 5.69
C VAL A 517 36.76 18.15 4.70
N LEU A 518 36.68 19.12 3.78
CA LEU A 518 37.74 19.41 2.82
C LEU A 518 39.00 19.93 3.50
N ALA A 519 38.89 20.82 4.48
CA ALA A 519 40.03 21.33 5.24
C ALA A 519 40.79 20.22 5.96
N ARG A 520 40.06 19.28 6.57
CA ARG A 520 40.64 18.12 7.23
C ARG A 520 41.29 17.16 6.24
N ASN A 521 40.66 16.87 5.11
CA ASN A 521 41.16 15.87 4.16
C ASN A 521 42.29 16.38 3.27
N LEU A 522 42.25 17.65 2.84
CA LEU A 522 43.26 18.22 1.93
C LEU A 522 44.44 18.85 2.67
N TYR A 523 44.17 19.46 3.83
CA TYR A 523 45.17 20.25 4.56
C TYR A 523 45.49 19.71 5.96
N SER A 524 44.85 18.61 6.40
CA SER A 524 44.98 18.09 7.77
C SER A 524 44.70 19.14 8.86
N LEU A 525 43.86 20.14 8.55
CA LEU A 525 43.49 21.23 9.45
C LEU A 525 42.14 20.96 10.09
N ASP A 526 42.06 21.06 11.42
CA ASP A 526 40.79 21.13 12.13
C ASP A 526 40.38 22.60 12.30
N LEU A 527 39.36 23.02 11.56
CA LEU A 527 38.82 24.38 11.64
C LEU A 527 38.11 24.66 12.98
N SER A 528 37.81 23.63 13.75
CA SER A 528 37.25 23.76 15.10
C SER A 528 38.34 23.98 16.16
N ASP A 529 39.61 23.74 15.80
CA ASP A 529 40.75 23.80 16.71
C ASP A 529 41.98 24.41 16.02
N LEU A 530 41.82 25.66 15.56
CA LEU A 530 42.86 26.36 14.80
C LEU A 530 44.10 26.62 15.67
N PRO A 531 45.32 26.35 15.17
CA PRO A 531 46.57 26.59 15.92
C PRO A 531 46.74 28.04 16.40
N LEU A 532 46.18 28.99 15.63
CA LEU A 532 46.21 30.42 15.93
C LEU A 532 45.28 30.80 17.10
N ASP A 533 44.17 30.08 17.30
CA ASP A 533 43.26 30.31 18.42
C ASP A 533 43.88 29.86 19.74
N LYS A 534 44.66 28.77 19.74
CA LYS A 534 45.46 28.39 20.91
C LYS A 534 46.48 29.46 21.29
N LEU A 535 47.10 30.11 20.30
CA LEU A 535 48.06 31.20 20.53
C LEU A 535 47.39 32.49 21.00
N SER A 536 46.19 32.80 20.49
CA SER A 536 45.41 33.97 20.91
C SER A 536 44.88 33.78 22.34
N GLU A 537 44.36 32.58 22.67
CA GLU A 537 43.95 32.22 24.03
C GLU A 537 45.11 32.22 25.02
N GLN A 538 46.28 31.70 24.65
CA GLN A 538 47.46 31.77 25.51
C GLN A 538 47.90 33.21 25.76
N LYS A 539 47.82 34.09 24.76
CA LYS A 539 48.11 35.53 24.92
C LYS A 539 47.07 36.23 25.79
N GLN A 540 45.77 35.91 25.66
CA GLN A 540 44.73 36.46 26.53
C GLN A 540 44.85 35.96 27.98
N LYS A 541 45.14 34.67 28.19
CA LYS A 541 45.41 34.10 29.52
C LYS A 541 46.66 34.73 30.17
N LYS A 542 47.71 35.05 29.39
CA LYS A 542 48.87 35.82 29.88
C LYS A 542 48.54 37.27 30.22
N LYS A 543 47.65 37.93 29.47
CA LYS A 543 47.17 39.29 29.78
C LYS A 543 46.25 39.35 31.00
N LYS A 544 45.47 38.30 31.29
CA LYS A 544 44.62 38.21 32.50
C LYS A 544 45.40 37.82 33.77
N LYS A 545 46.63 37.32 33.64
CA LYS A 545 47.52 36.95 34.75
C LYS A 545 48.55 38.05 35.12
N LYS A 546 48.56 39.16 34.38
CA LYS A 546 49.17 40.43 34.78
C LYS A 546 48.06 41.34 35.29
#